data_AF-A0A0S7ZKQ2-F1
#
_entry.id   AF-A0A0S7ZKQ2-F1
#
_cell.length_a   1.000
_cell.length_b   1.000
_cell.length_c   1.000
_cell.angle_alpha   90.00
_cell.angle_beta   90.00
_cell.angle_gamma   90.00
#
_symmetry.space_group_name_H-M   'P 1'
#
loop_
_entity.id
_entity.type
_entity.pdbx_description
1 polymer ?
#
loop_
_entity_poly.entity_id
_entity_poly.type
_entity_poly.pdbx_seq_one_letter_code
_entity_poly.pdbx_strand_id
1 'polypeptide(L)'
;MLIYLLPILLSWAIYRKVKARRDRESTTSLLSSQEAGFFEPVSLHPVIDRNLCLGCATCVDACPEGNVLGVIKEKAQLVNPSHCIGHGACKTACPTDAISLVLGTETRGVDIPYVQPNFETNVPGIFVAGELGGMGLIRNAIEQGRQAMENLSKAIKTANSQAPYDVAIIGAGPAGFSASLYAHEHGLKYVTFEQETLGGTVAHYPRGKIVMTAPVKLPIIGQVKFGETTKEVLMNFWNAAQQKSGVRINTKERMETINKVEDGYVVHTPKGQYHTKAILLAIGRRGSPRKLGVPGEDNQK
;
A
#
# COMPACT_ATOMS: atom_id res chain seq x y z
N MET A 1 -11.91 -6.80 56.67
CA MET A 1 -12.20 -7.13 55.25
C MET A 1 -13.32 -6.29 54.62
N LEU A 2 -14.38 -5.88 55.34
CA LEU A 2 -15.51 -5.13 54.77
C LEU A 2 -15.19 -3.72 54.22
N ILE A 3 -14.17 -3.03 54.75
CA ILE A 3 -13.80 -1.67 54.33
C ILE A 3 -13.28 -1.63 52.88
N TYR A 4 -12.65 -2.71 52.40
CA TYR A 4 -12.17 -2.80 51.02
C TYR A 4 -13.22 -3.30 50.02
N LEU A 5 -14.32 -3.90 50.49
CA LEU A 5 -15.39 -4.39 49.60
C LEU A 5 -16.14 -3.25 48.92
N LEU A 6 -16.38 -2.15 49.64
CA LEU A 6 -17.13 -1.00 49.11
C LEU A 6 -16.44 -0.30 47.92
N PRO A 7 -15.13 0.04 47.96
CA PRO A 7 -14.44 0.62 46.81
C PRO A 7 -14.26 -0.37 45.65
N ILE A 8 -14.15 -1.68 45.92
CA ILE A 8 -14.11 -2.72 44.87
C ILE A 8 -15.46 -2.83 44.15
N LEU A 9 -16.56 -2.83 44.90
CA LEU A 9 -17.90 -2.87 44.32
C LEU A 9 -18.20 -1.60 43.51
N LEU A 10 -17.75 -0.44 44.01
CA LEU A 10 -17.90 0.83 43.30
C LEU A 10 -17.10 0.85 42.01
N SER A 11 -15.83 0.45 42.04
CA SER A 11 -14.98 0.40 40.83
C SER A 11 -15.52 -0.60 39.81
N TRP A 12 -16.00 -1.76 40.26
CA TRP A 12 -16.66 -2.75 39.40
C TRP A 12 -17.96 -2.21 38.78
N ALA A 13 -18.80 -1.51 39.55
CA ALA A 13 -20.02 -0.90 39.04
C ALA A 13 -19.73 0.19 38.00
N ILE A 14 -18.71 1.03 38.24
CA ILE A 14 -18.25 2.04 37.28
C ILE A 14 -17.73 1.36 36.02
N TYR A 15 -16.86 0.36 36.17
CA TYR A 15 -16.32 -0.42 35.06
C TYR A 15 -17.43 -1.03 34.19
N ARG A 16 -18.44 -1.65 34.82
CA ARG A 16 -19.59 -2.21 34.10
C ARG A 16 -20.41 -1.15 33.37
N LYS A 17 -20.67 0.00 33.99
CA LYS A 17 -21.38 1.11 33.33
C LYS A 17 -20.60 1.64 32.13
N VAL A 18 -19.29 1.86 32.26
CA VAL A 18 -18.44 2.32 31.16
C VAL A 18 -18.41 1.30 30.03
N LYS A 19 -18.27 0.01 30.37
CA LYS A 19 -18.28 -1.10 29.39
C LYS A 19 -19.60 -1.16 28.62
N ALA A 20 -20.74 -1.12 29.33
CA ALA A 20 -22.06 -1.13 28.71
C ALA A 20 -22.31 0.11 27.84
N ARG A 21 -21.81 1.28 28.26
CA ARG A 21 -21.90 2.51 27.47
C ARG A 21 -21.12 2.39 26.15
N ARG A 22 -19.85 1.95 26.21
CA ARG A 22 -19.01 1.76 25.00
C ARG A 22 -19.60 0.73 24.05
N ASP A 23 -20.13 -0.37 24.59
CA ASP A 23 -20.81 -1.42 23.81
C ASP A 23 -22.03 -0.86 23.08
N ARG A 24 -22.85 -0.07 23.77
CA ARG A 24 -24.02 0.60 23.18
C ARG A 24 -23.62 1.60 22.10
N GLU A 25 -22.63 2.46 22.36
CA GLU A 25 -22.12 3.44 21.39
C GLU A 25 -21.57 2.74 20.14
N SER A 26 -20.76 1.68 20.32
CA SER A 26 -20.19 0.88 19.22
C SER A 26 -21.28 0.20 18.39
N THR A 27 -22.29 -0.37 19.06
CA THR A 27 -23.43 -1.03 18.41
C THR A 27 -24.26 -0.03 17.61
N THR A 28 -24.53 1.15 18.15
CA THR A 28 -25.24 2.22 17.42
C THR A 28 -24.46 2.65 16.19
N SER A 29 -23.14 2.87 16.31
CA SER A 29 -22.32 3.25 15.15
C SER A 29 -22.35 2.17 14.07
N LEU A 30 -22.23 0.90 14.46
CA LEU A 30 -22.32 -0.23 13.54
C LEU A 30 -23.65 -0.25 12.77
N LEU A 31 -24.77 -0.13 13.47
CA LEU A 31 -26.10 -0.14 12.85
C LEU A 31 -26.27 1.04 11.88
N SER A 32 -25.84 2.24 12.28
CA SER A 32 -25.90 3.43 11.40
C SER A 32 -25.04 3.28 10.14
N SER A 33 -23.87 2.65 10.25
CA SER A 33 -22.99 2.37 9.10
C SER A 33 -23.63 1.35 8.14
N GLN A 34 -24.34 0.35 8.68
CA GLN A 34 -25.09 -0.62 7.88
C GLN A 34 -26.27 0.02 7.13
N GLU A 35 -27.05 0.86 7.80
CA GLU A 35 -28.17 1.59 7.19
C GLU A 35 -27.70 2.53 6.07
N ALA A 36 -26.54 3.17 6.26
CA ALA A 36 -25.95 4.07 5.27
C ALA A 36 -25.20 3.33 4.13
N GLY A 37 -25.09 2.00 4.17
CA GLY A 37 -24.35 1.21 3.18
C GLY A 37 -22.83 1.37 3.25
N PHE A 38 -22.30 1.92 4.35
CA PHE A 38 -20.88 2.18 4.60
C PHE A 38 -20.18 1.08 5.42
N PHE A 39 -20.85 -0.06 5.60
CA PHE A 39 -20.38 -1.19 6.38
C PHE A 39 -19.34 -2.07 5.65
N GLU A 40 -19.07 -1.83 4.38
CA GLU A 40 -18.00 -2.54 3.67
C GLU A 40 -16.71 -1.71 3.63
N PRO A 41 -15.56 -2.28 4.05
CA PRO A 41 -14.28 -1.60 3.94
C PRO A 41 -13.86 -1.44 2.48
N VAL A 42 -13.37 -0.24 2.14
CA VAL A 42 -13.02 0.13 0.76
C VAL A 42 -11.60 -0.30 0.37
N SER A 43 -10.74 -0.57 1.35
CA SER A 43 -9.30 -0.82 1.15
C SER A 43 -8.75 -1.74 2.25
N LEU A 44 -7.45 -1.58 2.56
CA LEU A 44 -6.77 -2.23 3.68
C LEU A 44 -7.51 -1.94 4.99
N HIS A 45 -7.94 -2.99 5.68
CA HIS A 45 -8.67 -2.91 6.94
C HIS A 45 -8.28 -4.07 7.88
N PRO A 46 -8.51 -3.93 9.20
CA PRO A 46 -8.22 -5.00 10.15
C PRO A 46 -9.31 -6.08 10.17
N VAL A 47 -8.90 -7.34 10.10
CA VAL A 47 -9.68 -8.51 10.48
C VAL A 47 -9.25 -8.94 11.88
N ILE A 48 -10.21 -9.13 12.76
CA ILE A 48 -9.99 -9.38 14.18
C ILE A 48 -10.34 -10.83 14.49
N ASP A 49 -9.36 -11.61 14.92
CA ASP A 49 -9.58 -12.94 15.48
C ASP A 49 -10.24 -12.81 16.86
N ARG A 50 -11.49 -13.25 16.96
CA ARG A 50 -12.28 -13.17 18.20
C ARG A 50 -11.76 -14.10 19.29
N ASN A 51 -11.05 -15.17 18.95
CA ASN A 51 -10.47 -16.08 19.93
C ASN A 51 -9.27 -15.46 20.63
N LEU A 52 -8.45 -14.71 19.89
CA LEU A 52 -7.27 -14.02 20.41
C LEU A 52 -7.60 -12.64 21.03
N CYS A 53 -8.70 -12.02 20.62
CA CYS A 53 -9.06 -10.68 21.07
C CYS A 53 -9.47 -10.65 22.56
N LEU A 54 -8.80 -9.83 23.38
CA LEU A 54 -9.14 -9.64 24.81
C LEU A 54 -10.23 -8.57 25.06
N GLY A 55 -10.62 -7.81 24.05
CA GLY A 55 -11.59 -6.72 24.23
C GLY A 55 -11.06 -5.50 24.98
N CYS A 56 -9.74 -5.32 25.07
CA CYS A 56 -9.09 -4.25 25.84
C CYS A 56 -9.25 -2.84 25.25
N ALA A 57 -9.83 -2.70 24.05
CA ALA A 57 -10.03 -1.44 23.32
C ALA A 57 -8.76 -0.69 22.88
N THR A 58 -7.55 -1.20 23.10
CA THR A 58 -6.30 -0.52 22.70
C THR A 58 -6.26 -0.20 21.19
N CYS A 59 -6.80 -1.08 20.35
CA CYS A 59 -6.90 -0.85 18.91
C CYS A 59 -7.90 0.26 18.53
N VAL A 60 -8.94 0.47 19.35
CA VAL A 60 -9.92 1.56 19.19
C VAL A 60 -9.25 2.89 19.50
N ASP A 61 -8.56 2.96 20.63
CA ASP A 61 -7.87 4.18 21.08
C ASP A 61 -6.68 4.55 20.19
N ALA A 62 -6.03 3.56 19.55
CA ALA A 62 -4.91 3.77 18.65
C ALA A 62 -5.31 4.23 17.23
N CYS A 63 -6.60 4.25 16.89
CA CYS A 63 -7.05 4.60 15.55
C CYS A 63 -7.08 6.13 15.35
N PRO A 64 -6.22 6.71 14.49
CA PRO A 64 -6.17 8.15 14.27
C PRO A 64 -7.42 8.71 13.57
N GLU A 65 -8.12 7.90 12.76
CA GLU A 65 -9.37 8.30 12.10
C GLU A 65 -10.54 8.41 13.09
N GLY A 66 -10.47 7.69 14.22
CA GLY A 66 -11.57 7.55 15.17
C GLY A 66 -12.79 6.82 14.58
N ASN A 67 -13.62 6.24 15.44
CA ASN A 67 -14.89 5.60 15.07
C ASN A 67 -14.83 4.51 13.97
N VAL A 68 -13.65 3.99 13.61
CA VAL A 68 -13.51 2.85 12.69
C VAL A 68 -13.73 1.53 13.43
N LEU A 69 -13.18 1.43 14.64
CA LEU A 69 -13.24 0.27 15.53
C LEU A 69 -14.05 0.61 16.77
N GLY A 70 -14.77 -0.39 17.29
CA GLY A 70 -15.47 -0.34 18.57
C GLY A 70 -15.33 -1.67 19.31
N VAL A 71 -15.90 -1.75 20.51
CA VAL A 71 -15.97 -2.99 21.28
C VAL A 71 -17.42 -3.39 21.43
N ILE A 72 -17.79 -4.54 20.85
CA ILE A 72 -19.13 -5.10 20.90
C ILE A 72 -19.05 -6.49 21.53
N LYS A 73 -19.88 -6.75 22.56
CA LYS A 73 -19.88 -8.03 23.29
C LYS A 73 -18.47 -8.46 23.72
N GLU A 74 -17.74 -7.53 24.33
CA GLU A 74 -16.38 -7.72 24.85
C GLU A 74 -15.31 -8.04 23.79
N LYS A 75 -15.60 -7.89 22.50
CA LYS A 75 -14.64 -8.12 21.42
C LYS A 75 -14.55 -6.88 20.56
N ALA A 76 -13.34 -6.59 20.08
CA ALA A 76 -13.15 -5.51 19.12
C ALA A 76 -13.83 -5.89 17.79
N GLN A 77 -14.49 -4.93 17.16
CA GLN A 77 -15.18 -5.10 15.89
C GLN A 77 -15.08 -3.80 15.09
N LEU A 78 -15.07 -3.91 13.76
CA LEU A 78 -15.22 -2.73 12.91
C LEU A 78 -16.65 -2.20 13.00
N VAL A 79 -16.80 -0.93 13.35
CA VAL A 79 -18.09 -0.24 13.46
C VAL A 79 -18.32 0.74 12.31
N ASN A 80 -17.24 1.26 11.70
CA ASN A 80 -17.32 2.04 10.47
C ASN A 80 -16.12 1.73 9.55
N PRO A 81 -16.15 0.56 8.88
CA PRO A 81 -15.01 0.06 8.08
C PRO A 81 -14.61 0.98 6.92
N SER A 82 -15.56 1.69 6.31
CA SER A 82 -15.30 2.55 5.15
C SER A 82 -14.44 3.77 5.47
N HIS A 83 -14.39 4.19 6.74
CA HIS A 83 -13.51 5.26 7.22
C HIS A 83 -12.07 4.79 7.44
N CYS A 84 -11.79 3.48 7.33
CA CYS A 84 -10.44 2.97 7.50
C CYS A 84 -9.56 3.35 6.31
N ILE A 85 -8.47 4.09 6.58
CA ILE A 85 -7.47 4.44 5.56
C ILE A 85 -6.28 3.46 5.50
N GLY A 86 -6.28 2.41 6.32
CA GLY A 86 -5.25 1.37 6.27
C GLY A 86 -3.87 1.76 6.83
N HIS A 87 -3.79 2.67 7.79
CA HIS A 87 -2.51 3.04 8.44
C HIS A 87 -1.92 1.93 9.32
N GLY A 88 -2.70 0.92 9.73
CA GLY A 88 -2.22 -0.25 10.47
C GLY A 88 -1.95 -0.08 11.97
N ALA A 89 -2.14 1.13 12.53
CA ALA A 89 -1.95 1.43 13.97
C ALA A 89 -2.64 0.43 14.93
N CYS A 90 -3.84 -0.04 14.57
CA CYS A 90 -4.58 -1.02 15.37
C CYS A 90 -3.85 -2.36 15.52
N LYS A 91 -3.20 -2.85 14.45
CA LYS A 91 -2.39 -4.08 14.47
C LYS A 91 -1.21 -3.92 15.42
N THR A 92 -0.45 -2.83 15.26
CA THR A 92 0.73 -2.54 16.10
C THR A 92 0.36 -2.39 17.58
N ALA A 93 -0.81 -1.85 17.87
CA ALA A 93 -1.28 -1.63 19.24
C ALA A 93 -1.90 -2.88 19.90
N CYS A 94 -2.13 -3.97 19.15
CA CYS A 94 -2.80 -5.15 19.67
C CYS A 94 -1.83 -5.99 20.53
N PRO A 95 -2.10 -6.17 21.84
CA PRO A 95 -1.17 -6.89 22.72
C PRO A 95 -1.17 -8.40 22.50
N THR A 96 -2.22 -8.95 21.87
CA THR A 96 -2.37 -10.39 21.60
C THR A 96 -2.21 -10.75 20.13
N ASP A 97 -1.79 -9.80 19.29
CA ASP A 97 -1.67 -9.96 17.85
C ASP A 97 -2.93 -10.53 17.17
N ALA A 98 -4.10 -10.21 17.74
CA ALA A 98 -5.40 -10.67 17.25
C ALA A 98 -5.84 -10.01 15.94
N ILE A 99 -5.01 -9.15 15.33
CA ILE A 99 -5.40 -8.29 14.21
C ILE A 99 -4.51 -8.56 13.00
N SER A 100 -5.12 -9.05 11.93
CA SER A 100 -4.51 -9.13 10.61
C SER A 100 -5.00 -7.96 9.75
N LEU A 101 -4.15 -7.43 8.86
CA LEU A 101 -4.56 -6.41 7.90
C LEU A 101 -4.78 -7.09 6.55
N VAL A 102 -5.97 -6.95 5.99
CA VAL A 102 -6.36 -7.53 4.70
C VAL A 102 -6.93 -6.45 3.78
N LEU A 103 -6.91 -6.69 2.47
CA LEU A 103 -7.34 -5.73 1.46
C LEU A 103 -8.71 -6.10 0.90
N GLY A 104 -9.72 -5.32 1.27
CA GLY A 104 -11.12 -5.51 0.85
C GLY A 104 -11.75 -6.82 1.32
N THR A 105 -13.04 -7.01 1.06
CA THR A 105 -13.85 -8.16 1.51
C THR A 105 -13.94 -9.24 0.44
N GLU A 106 -14.54 -10.41 0.72
CA GLU A 106 -14.84 -11.38 -0.35
C GLU A 106 -15.79 -10.81 -1.42
N THR A 107 -16.67 -9.87 -1.05
CA THR A 107 -17.66 -9.23 -1.93
C THR A 107 -17.10 -8.06 -2.75
N ARG A 108 -16.03 -7.41 -2.27
CA ARG A 108 -15.51 -6.14 -2.84
C ARG A 108 -13.98 -6.08 -2.94
N GLY A 109 -13.31 -7.14 -2.52
CA GLY A 109 -11.88 -7.30 -2.47
C GLY A 109 -11.27 -7.28 -3.86
N VAL A 110 -9.98 -6.98 -3.87
CA VAL A 110 -9.17 -7.07 -5.08
C VAL A 110 -8.18 -8.18 -4.80
N ASP A 111 -8.13 -9.17 -5.68
CA ASP A 111 -7.09 -10.20 -5.62
C ASP A 111 -5.73 -9.52 -5.66
N ILE A 112 -4.99 -9.68 -4.57
CA ILE A 112 -3.60 -9.24 -4.49
C ILE A 112 -2.70 -10.44 -4.77
N PRO A 113 -1.61 -10.25 -5.54
CA PRO A 113 -0.66 -11.31 -5.73
C PRO A 113 -0.09 -11.74 -4.37
N TYR A 114 0.14 -13.05 -4.21
CA TYR A 114 0.92 -13.53 -3.07
C TYR A 114 2.36 -13.04 -3.24
N VAL A 115 2.85 -12.28 -2.26
CA VAL A 115 4.19 -11.69 -2.25
C VAL A 115 4.91 -12.17 -0.99
N GLN A 116 6.06 -12.79 -1.17
CA GLN A 116 6.94 -13.23 -0.09
C GLN A 116 7.57 -12.01 0.62
N PRO A 117 8.13 -12.17 1.84
CA PRO A 117 8.81 -11.07 2.54
C PRO A 117 9.98 -10.45 1.75
N ASN A 118 10.55 -11.18 0.80
CA ASN A 118 11.61 -10.70 -0.08
C ASN A 118 11.07 -9.92 -1.31
N PHE A 119 9.77 -9.67 -1.40
CA PHE A 119 9.04 -9.04 -2.51
C PHE A 119 8.87 -9.89 -3.77
N GLU A 120 9.31 -11.15 -3.75
CA GLU A 120 9.13 -12.08 -4.86
C GLU A 120 7.72 -12.66 -4.85
N THR A 121 7.15 -12.84 -6.04
CA THR A 121 5.85 -13.47 -6.21
C THR A 121 5.96 -15.01 -6.14
N ASN A 122 4.87 -15.71 -6.40
CA ASN A 122 4.89 -17.15 -6.66
C ASN A 122 5.50 -17.50 -8.04
N VAL A 123 5.84 -16.52 -8.87
CA VAL A 123 6.56 -16.71 -10.13
C VAL A 123 8.03 -16.32 -9.92
N PRO A 124 8.97 -17.28 -9.94
CA PRO A 124 10.38 -17.02 -9.63
C PRO A 124 11.01 -15.95 -10.53
N GLY A 125 11.69 -14.96 -9.96
CA GLY A 125 12.29 -13.85 -10.71
C GLY A 125 11.32 -12.70 -11.05
N ILE A 126 10.05 -12.77 -10.63
CA ILE A 126 9.11 -11.65 -10.70
C ILE A 126 8.87 -11.11 -9.29
N PHE A 127 9.14 -9.83 -9.11
CA PHE A 127 8.99 -9.09 -7.86
C PHE A 127 7.86 -8.06 -7.98
N VAL A 128 7.24 -7.70 -6.86
CA VAL A 128 6.16 -6.71 -6.80
C VAL A 128 6.50 -5.64 -5.77
N ALA A 129 6.29 -4.36 -6.11
CA ALA A 129 6.46 -3.25 -5.20
C ALA A 129 5.40 -2.16 -5.39
N GLY A 130 5.18 -1.37 -4.34
CA GLY A 130 4.27 -0.24 -4.35
C GLY A 130 2.84 -0.65 -4.04
N GLU A 131 1.89 0.08 -4.64
CA GLU A 131 0.47 -0.08 -4.33
C GLU A 131 -0.08 -1.48 -4.66
N LEU A 132 0.55 -2.17 -5.62
CA LEU A 132 0.20 -3.55 -6.00
C LEU A 132 0.45 -4.54 -4.85
N GLY A 133 1.45 -4.26 -3.99
CA GLY A 133 1.72 -5.02 -2.76
C GLY A 133 0.85 -4.60 -1.57
N GLY A 134 -0.18 -3.78 -1.79
CA GLY A 134 -1.22 -3.52 -0.80
C GLY A 134 -1.03 -2.29 0.10
N MET A 135 0.07 -1.53 -0.05
CA MET A 135 0.35 -0.36 0.79
C MET A 135 0.30 0.94 -0.01
N GLY A 136 -0.85 1.63 0.03
CA GLY A 136 -1.10 2.87 -0.71
C GLY A 136 -0.57 4.14 -0.05
N LEU A 137 0.76 4.30 0.06
CA LEU A 137 1.41 5.55 0.46
C LEU A 137 2.69 5.79 -0.34
N ILE A 138 2.98 7.06 -0.67
CA ILE A 138 4.17 7.43 -1.47
C ILE A 138 5.46 6.97 -0.78
N ARG A 139 5.61 7.23 0.53
CA ARG A 139 6.75 6.74 1.33
C ARG A 139 6.90 5.22 1.24
N ASN A 140 5.80 4.49 1.45
CA ASN A 140 5.84 3.03 1.46
C ASN A 140 6.21 2.49 0.08
N ALA A 141 5.66 3.08 -0.98
CA ALA A 141 5.98 2.70 -2.34
C ALA A 141 7.47 2.90 -2.66
N ILE A 142 8.05 4.03 -2.27
CA ILE A 142 9.48 4.30 -2.42
C ILE A 142 10.32 3.25 -1.67
N GLU A 143 10.01 3.04 -0.38
CA GLU A 143 10.78 2.12 0.44
C GLU A 143 10.69 0.68 -0.07
N GLN A 144 9.50 0.24 -0.49
CA GLN A 144 9.33 -1.07 -1.11
C GLN A 144 10.06 -1.20 -2.44
N GLY A 145 10.06 -0.16 -3.28
CA GLY A 145 10.83 -0.15 -4.53
C GLY A 145 12.32 -0.39 -4.27
N ARG A 146 12.88 0.27 -3.25
CA ARG A 146 14.26 0.05 -2.80
C ARG A 146 14.49 -1.36 -2.26
N GLN A 147 13.65 -1.83 -1.34
CA GLN A 147 13.80 -3.15 -0.70
C GLN A 147 13.63 -4.30 -1.69
N ALA A 148 12.66 -4.20 -2.61
CA ALA A 148 12.45 -5.19 -3.66
C ALA A 148 13.67 -5.28 -4.57
N MET A 149 14.25 -4.14 -4.98
CA MET A 149 15.48 -4.13 -5.78
C MET A 149 16.69 -4.68 -5.03
N GLU A 150 16.79 -4.43 -3.72
CA GLU A 150 17.85 -5.00 -2.89
C GLU A 150 17.79 -6.53 -2.90
N ASN A 151 16.62 -7.11 -2.70
CA ASN A 151 16.44 -8.57 -2.72
C ASN A 151 16.59 -9.15 -4.13
N LEU A 152 16.03 -8.47 -5.14
CA LEU A 152 16.16 -8.84 -6.55
C LEU A 152 17.65 -8.89 -6.95
N SER A 153 18.43 -7.87 -6.58
CA SER A 153 19.87 -7.81 -6.91
C SER A 153 20.66 -8.97 -6.30
N LYS A 154 20.25 -9.48 -5.13
CA LYS A 154 20.83 -10.67 -4.50
C LYS A 154 20.41 -11.94 -5.25
N ALA A 155 19.15 -12.04 -5.64
CA ALA A 155 18.61 -13.20 -6.36
C ALA A 155 19.21 -13.36 -7.77
N ILE A 156 19.42 -12.27 -8.50
CA ILE A 156 19.98 -12.36 -9.86
C ILE A 156 21.49 -12.61 -9.90
N LYS A 157 22.21 -12.39 -8.79
CA LYS A 157 23.66 -12.68 -8.72
C LYS A 157 23.97 -14.17 -8.80
N THR A 158 23.04 -15.01 -8.38
CA THR A 158 23.18 -16.47 -8.46
C THR A 158 22.60 -17.06 -9.74
N ALA A 159 21.87 -16.26 -10.53
CA ALA A 159 21.29 -16.68 -11.79
C ALA A 159 22.35 -16.70 -12.90
N ASN A 160 22.59 -17.87 -13.50
CA ASN A 160 23.43 -17.99 -14.68
C ASN A 160 22.62 -17.57 -15.91
N SER A 161 22.67 -16.28 -16.25
CA SER A 161 21.89 -15.72 -17.35
C SER A 161 22.67 -14.75 -18.24
N GLN A 162 22.47 -14.88 -19.55
CA GLN A 162 23.05 -14.04 -20.61
C GLN A 162 22.11 -12.92 -21.06
N ALA A 163 20.96 -12.73 -20.40
CA ALA A 163 20.03 -11.67 -20.73
C ALA A 163 20.72 -10.28 -20.71
N PRO A 164 20.48 -9.41 -21.72
CA PRO A 164 21.09 -8.08 -21.81
C PRO A 164 20.80 -7.17 -20.62
N TYR A 165 19.62 -7.33 -20.01
CA TYR A 165 19.19 -6.58 -18.83
C TYR A 165 19.11 -7.47 -17.60
N ASP A 166 19.69 -7.01 -16.50
CA ASP A 166 19.53 -7.61 -15.18
C ASP A 166 18.08 -7.50 -14.68
N VAL A 167 17.40 -6.40 -15.00
CA VAL A 167 16.02 -6.15 -14.54
C VAL A 167 15.22 -5.27 -15.48
N ALA A 168 13.97 -5.66 -15.75
CA ALA A 168 12.95 -4.77 -16.31
C ALA A 168 12.03 -4.24 -15.20
N ILE A 169 11.91 -2.92 -15.09
CA ILE A 169 11.05 -2.24 -14.11
C ILE A 169 9.80 -1.75 -14.83
N ILE A 170 8.63 -2.25 -14.45
CA ILE A 170 7.36 -1.91 -15.08
C ILE A 170 6.61 -0.89 -14.21
N GLY A 171 6.52 0.34 -14.69
CA GLY A 171 5.90 1.49 -14.02
C GLY A 171 6.94 2.47 -13.45
N ALA A 172 6.69 3.76 -13.58
CA ALA A 172 7.52 4.85 -13.03
C ALA A 172 6.74 5.72 -12.03
N GLY A 173 5.85 5.10 -11.25
CA GLY A 173 5.35 5.68 -10.00
C GLY A 173 6.44 5.76 -8.93
N PRO A 174 6.12 6.17 -7.69
CA PRO A 174 7.11 6.32 -6.62
C PRO A 174 7.95 5.05 -6.36
N ALA A 175 7.35 3.86 -6.44
CA ALA A 175 8.07 2.59 -6.30
C ALA A 175 9.04 2.33 -7.46
N GLY A 176 8.57 2.41 -8.70
CA GLY A 176 9.39 2.14 -9.87
C GLY A 176 10.48 3.19 -10.10
N PHE A 177 10.21 4.46 -9.76
CA PHE A 177 11.22 5.50 -9.76
C PHE A 177 12.32 5.24 -8.71
N SER A 178 11.93 4.87 -7.49
CA SER A 178 12.91 4.47 -6.46
C SER A 178 13.72 3.24 -6.88
N ALA A 179 13.08 2.25 -7.49
CA ALA A 179 13.76 1.08 -8.03
C ALA A 179 14.74 1.42 -9.15
N SER A 180 14.38 2.34 -10.05
CA SER A 180 15.25 2.80 -11.14
C SER A 180 16.47 3.56 -10.60
N LEU A 181 16.28 4.40 -9.57
CA LEU A 181 17.37 5.06 -8.86
C LEU A 181 18.31 4.03 -8.20
N TYR A 182 17.76 3.00 -7.54
CA TYR A 182 18.56 1.94 -6.93
C TYR A 182 19.38 1.17 -7.97
N ALA A 183 18.74 0.75 -9.07
CA ALA A 183 19.39 0.03 -10.15
C ALA A 183 20.54 0.84 -10.75
N HIS A 184 20.33 2.15 -10.94
CA HIS A 184 21.36 3.05 -11.42
C HIS A 184 22.51 3.24 -10.44
N GLU A 185 22.22 3.45 -9.15
CA GLU A 185 23.22 3.58 -8.08
C GLU A 185 24.14 2.36 -7.97
N HIS A 186 23.59 1.16 -8.20
CA HIS A 186 24.31 -0.11 -8.08
C HIS A 186 24.86 -0.63 -9.42
N GLY A 187 24.76 0.15 -10.50
CA GLY A 187 25.31 -0.21 -11.81
C GLY A 187 24.64 -1.42 -12.48
N LEU A 188 23.39 -1.74 -12.13
CA LEU A 188 22.64 -2.81 -12.78
C LEU A 188 22.29 -2.42 -14.21
N LYS A 189 22.26 -3.40 -15.13
CA LYS A 189 21.71 -3.18 -16.48
C LYS A 189 20.19 -3.22 -16.41
N TYR A 190 19.52 -2.08 -16.42
CA TYR A 190 18.07 -2.02 -16.28
C TYR A 190 17.38 -1.32 -17.47
N VAL A 191 16.09 -1.60 -17.60
CA VAL A 191 15.17 -0.84 -18.46
C VAL A 191 13.89 -0.57 -17.67
N THR A 192 13.41 0.68 -17.71
CA THR A 192 12.19 1.09 -17.01
C THR A 192 11.15 1.56 -18.02
N PHE A 193 9.94 1.00 -17.95
CA PHE A 193 8.82 1.33 -18.84
C PHE A 193 7.73 2.07 -18.07
N GLU A 194 7.17 3.12 -18.66
CA GLU A 194 6.05 3.86 -18.14
C GLU A 194 5.06 4.18 -19.26
N GLN A 195 3.80 3.79 -19.08
CA GLN A 195 2.76 3.96 -20.09
C GLN A 195 2.50 5.42 -20.42
N GLU A 196 2.68 6.34 -19.47
CA GLU A 196 2.37 7.75 -19.64
C GLU A 196 3.56 8.63 -19.28
N THR A 197 3.65 9.06 -18.03
CA THR A 197 4.66 10.00 -17.54
C THR A 197 5.13 9.61 -16.14
N LEU A 198 6.28 10.13 -15.73
CA LEU A 198 6.83 9.94 -14.40
C LEU A 198 5.80 10.29 -13.31
N GLY A 199 5.83 9.58 -12.19
CA GLY A 199 4.99 9.85 -11.01
C GLY A 199 3.73 8.98 -10.91
N GLY A 200 3.34 8.27 -11.97
CA GLY A 200 2.23 7.31 -11.97
C GLY A 200 0.93 7.91 -11.42
N THR A 201 0.37 7.31 -10.36
CA THR A 201 -0.86 7.81 -9.70
C THR A 201 -0.81 9.29 -9.32
N VAL A 202 0.36 9.80 -8.88
CA VAL A 202 0.53 11.20 -8.47
C VAL A 202 0.34 12.16 -9.65
N ALA A 203 0.84 11.79 -10.83
CA ALA A 203 0.71 12.61 -12.04
C ALA A 203 -0.77 12.82 -12.47
N HIS A 204 -1.67 11.95 -12.00
CA HIS A 204 -3.09 11.97 -12.33
C HIS A 204 -3.99 12.57 -11.24
N TYR A 205 -3.41 13.13 -10.19
CA TYR A 205 -4.17 13.90 -9.21
C TYR A 205 -4.79 15.15 -9.84
N PRO A 206 -5.95 15.63 -9.32
CA PRO A 206 -6.47 16.94 -9.69
C PRO A 206 -5.43 18.04 -9.45
N ARG A 207 -5.53 19.12 -10.24
CA ARG A 207 -4.64 20.29 -10.09
C ARG A 207 -4.80 20.88 -8.68
N GLY A 208 -3.69 21.24 -8.05
CA GLY A 208 -3.68 21.81 -6.70
C GLY A 208 -4.07 20.83 -5.58
N LYS A 209 -4.21 19.53 -5.88
CA LYS A 209 -4.49 18.53 -4.84
C LYS A 209 -3.37 18.54 -3.79
N ILE A 210 -3.77 18.66 -2.53
CA ILE A 210 -2.88 18.46 -1.38
C ILE A 210 -2.50 16.97 -1.30
N VAL A 211 -1.21 16.73 -1.15
CA VAL A 211 -0.59 15.42 -1.03
C VAL A 211 0.11 15.37 0.32
N MET A 212 -0.31 14.41 1.13
CA MET A 212 0.33 14.11 2.40
C MET A 212 1.24 12.90 2.22
N THR A 213 2.50 13.04 2.62
CA THR A 213 3.43 11.92 2.69
C THR A 213 4.38 12.15 3.87
N ALA A 214 5.14 11.12 4.23
CA ALA A 214 6.14 11.21 5.27
C ALA A 214 7.56 11.30 4.67
N PRO A 215 8.54 11.77 5.44
CA PRO A 215 9.95 11.78 5.03
C PRO A 215 10.43 10.38 4.64
N VAL A 216 11.28 10.33 3.60
CA VAL A 216 11.79 9.10 3.01
C VAL A 216 13.19 9.33 2.44
N LYS A 217 14.02 8.29 2.38
CA LYS A 217 15.32 8.32 1.74
C LYS A 217 15.19 7.78 0.33
N LEU A 218 15.54 8.58 -0.67
CA LEU A 218 15.64 8.13 -2.06
C LEU A 218 17.08 7.71 -2.38
N PRO A 219 17.30 6.60 -3.11
CA PRO A 219 18.61 6.26 -3.65
C PRO A 219 19.14 7.42 -4.52
N ILE A 220 20.45 7.69 -4.49
CA ILE A 220 21.13 8.83 -5.16
C ILE A 220 20.76 10.23 -4.61
N ILE A 221 19.49 10.50 -4.32
CA ILE A 221 19.01 11.84 -3.96
C ILE A 221 19.22 12.16 -2.48
N GLY A 222 19.13 11.15 -1.59
CA GLY A 222 19.28 11.31 -0.15
C GLY A 222 17.95 11.50 0.58
N GLN A 223 18.00 12.14 1.75
CA GLN A 223 16.82 12.32 2.60
C GLN A 223 15.90 13.41 2.06
N VAL A 224 14.63 13.05 1.86
CA VAL A 224 13.59 13.95 1.38
C VAL A 224 12.58 14.16 2.48
N LYS A 225 12.36 15.41 2.87
CA LYS A 225 11.41 15.80 3.91
C LYS A 225 10.17 16.39 3.25
N PHE A 226 9.24 15.53 2.89
CA PHE A 226 7.88 15.93 2.55
C PHE A 226 6.96 15.67 3.74
N GLY A 227 6.10 16.65 4.05
CA GLY A 227 4.97 16.51 4.95
C GLY A 227 3.69 16.71 4.16
N GLU A 228 3.20 17.94 4.17
CA GLU A 228 2.12 18.39 3.30
C GLU A 228 2.70 19.13 2.08
N THR A 229 2.24 18.79 0.88
CA THR A 229 2.69 19.43 -0.37
C THR A 229 1.57 19.42 -1.41
N THR A 230 1.80 20.01 -2.59
CA THR A 230 0.86 19.92 -3.71
C THR A 230 1.35 18.91 -4.75
N LYS A 231 0.43 18.42 -5.58
CA LYS A 231 0.75 17.59 -6.76
C LYS A 231 1.90 18.21 -7.57
N GLU A 232 1.81 19.50 -7.90
CA GLU A 232 2.73 20.17 -8.80
C GLU A 232 4.14 20.26 -8.21
N VAL A 233 4.26 20.62 -6.93
CA VAL A 233 5.54 20.67 -6.22
C VAL A 233 6.18 19.28 -6.18
N LEU A 234 5.40 18.26 -5.88
CA LEU A 234 5.87 16.89 -5.85
C LEU A 234 6.32 16.39 -7.24
N MET A 235 5.59 16.72 -8.29
CA MET A 235 5.96 16.39 -9.68
C MET A 235 7.24 17.11 -10.13
N ASN A 236 7.40 18.39 -9.77
CA ASN A 236 8.63 19.14 -10.06
C ASN A 236 9.84 18.51 -9.36
N PHE A 237 9.65 18.06 -8.11
CA PHE A 237 10.68 17.32 -7.39
C PHE A 237 11.06 16.02 -8.11
N TRP A 238 10.09 15.21 -8.56
CA TRP A 238 10.36 13.97 -9.28
C TRP A 238 11.18 14.20 -10.57
N ASN A 239 10.79 15.22 -11.35
CA ASN A 239 11.51 15.58 -12.57
C ASN A 239 12.94 16.07 -12.28
N ALA A 240 13.10 16.92 -11.26
CA ALA A 240 14.43 17.39 -10.84
C ALA A 240 15.32 16.23 -10.34
N ALA A 241 14.73 15.28 -9.60
CA ALA A 241 15.43 14.08 -9.14
C ALA A 241 15.86 13.18 -10.31
N GLN A 242 15.00 13.01 -11.33
CA GLN A 242 15.34 12.26 -12.53
C GLN A 242 16.52 12.92 -13.26
N GLN A 243 16.45 14.23 -13.48
CA GLN A 243 17.49 14.97 -14.19
C GLN A 243 18.82 14.95 -13.44
N LYS A 244 18.80 15.10 -12.10
CA LYS A 244 20.00 15.04 -11.26
C LYS A 244 20.63 13.66 -11.21
N SER A 245 19.81 12.60 -11.19
CA SER A 245 20.30 11.22 -11.11
C SER A 245 20.77 10.65 -12.44
N GLY A 246 20.32 11.21 -13.57
CA GLY A 246 20.63 10.67 -14.90
C GLY A 246 19.85 9.39 -15.25
N VAL A 247 18.90 8.98 -14.41
CA VAL A 247 18.05 7.81 -14.62
C VAL A 247 17.20 7.99 -15.89
N ARG A 248 17.27 7.01 -16.79
CA ARG A 248 16.49 6.98 -18.03
C ARG A 248 15.26 6.11 -17.84
N ILE A 249 14.11 6.63 -18.23
CA ILE A 249 12.81 5.95 -18.14
C ILE A 249 12.13 6.09 -19.50
N ASN A 250 11.71 4.98 -20.06
CA ASN A 250 10.96 4.94 -21.30
C ASN A 250 9.50 5.30 -21.02
N THR A 251 9.20 6.59 -21.07
CA THR A 251 7.82 7.09 -20.98
C THR A 251 7.08 6.88 -22.30
N LYS A 252 5.74 6.92 -22.25
CA LYS A 252 4.87 6.58 -23.39
C LYS A 252 5.22 5.21 -23.97
N GLU A 253 5.54 4.26 -23.11
CA GLU A 253 5.86 2.88 -23.49
C GLU A 253 5.22 1.92 -22.49
N ARG A 254 4.09 1.37 -22.90
CA ARG A 254 3.33 0.41 -22.10
C ARG A 254 3.89 -0.99 -22.31
N MET A 255 4.08 -1.72 -21.22
CA MET A 255 4.28 -3.17 -21.27
C MET A 255 2.95 -3.85 -21.65
N GLU A 256 3.00 -4.72 -22.66
CA GLU A 256 1.84 -5.48 -23.14
C GLU A 256 1.84 -6.91 -22.63
N THR A 257 2.99 -7.59 -22.76
CA THR A 257 3.13 -8.98 -22.34
C THR A 257 4.50 -9.26 -21.73
N ILE A 258 4.53 -10.26 -20.85
CA ILE A 258 5.72 -10.83 -20.25
C ILE A 258 5.70 -12.32 -20.57
N ASN A 259 6.71 -12.80 -21.28
CA ASN A 259 6.87 -14.21 -21.61
C ASN A 259 8.07 -14.77 -20.87
N LYS A 260 7.90 -15.92 -20.21
CA LYS A 260 9.01 -16.65 -19.61
C LYS A 260 9.79 -17.38 -20.71
N VAL A 261 11.11 -17.28 -20.66
CA VAL A 261 12.03 -17.99 -21.56
C VAL A 261 13.03 -18.80 -20.73
N GLU A 262 13.84 -19.63 -21.39
CA GLU A 262 14.85 -20.46 -20.72
C GLU A 262 15.80 -19.61 -19.87
N ASP A 263 16.15 -18.43 -20.36
CA ASP A 263 17.12 -17.52 -19.75
C ASP A 263 16.47 -16.24 -19.17
N GLY A 264 15.38 -16.41 -18.42
CA GLY A 264 14.67 -15.32 -17.75
C GLY A 264 13.34 -14.96 -18.44
N TYR A 265 13.22 -13.72 -18.88
CA TYR A 265 11.97 -13.15 -19.39
C TYR A 265 12.15 -12.26 -20.62
N VAL A 266 11.11 -12.19 -21.45
CA VAL A 266 10.99 -11.23 -22.54
C VAL A 266 9.79 -10.33 -22.29
N VAL A 267 10.04 -9.03 -22.21
CA VAL A 267 9.02 -7.99 -22.09
C VAL A 267 8.72 -7.43 -23.48
N HIS A 268 7.45 -7.45 -23.88
CA HIS A 268 7.00 -6.88 -25.14
C HIS A 268 6.31 -5.52 -24.90
N THR A 269 6.66 -4.56 -25.75
CA THR A 269 6.03 -3.25 -25.83
C THR A 269 5.72 -2.92 -27.30
N PRO A 270 4.89 -1.90 -27.58
CA PRO A 270 4.69 -1.43 -28.95
C PRO A 270 5.98 -0.96 -29.65
N LYS A 271 7.05 -0.69 -28.90
CA LYS A 271 8.32 -0.17 -29.43
C LYS A 271 9.40 -1.25 -29.58
N GLY A 272 9.24 -2.42 -28.97
CA GLY A 272 10.23 -3.48 -29.06
C GLY A 272 10.06 -4.63 -28.08
N GLN A 273 11.11 -5.46 -28.01
CA GLN A 273 11.20 -6.62 -27.12
C GLN A 273 12.48 -6.54 -26.29
N TYR A 274 12.38 -6.85 -25.00
CA TYR A 274 13.46 -6.66 -24.05
C TYR A 274 13.70 -7.92 -23.22
N HIS A 275 14.86 -8.53 -23.39
CA HIS A 275 15.26 -9.74 -22.66
C HIS A 275 15.87 -9.37 -21.31
N THR A 276 15.38 -9.97 -20.23
CA THR A 276 15.82 -9.65 -18.87
C THR A 276 15.84 -10.85 -17.93
N LYS A 277 16.73 -10.83 -16.94
CA LYS A 277 16.83 -11.90 -15.91
C LYS A 277 15.64 -11.90 -14.96
N ALA A 278 15.18 -10.72 -14.57
CA ALA A 278 14.14 -10.53 -13.56
C ALA A 278 13.25 -9.35 -13.89
N ILE A 279 12.07 -9.32 -13.27
CA ILE A 279 11.07 -8.26 -13.47
C ILE A 279 10.67 -7.68 -12.13
N LEU A 280 10.59 -6.36 -12.05
CA LEU A 280 9.92 -5.66 -10.97
C LEU A 280 8.62 -5.03 -11.47
N LEU A 281 7.49 -5.50 -10.95
CA LEU A 281 6.17 -4.93 -11.20
C LEU A 281 5.89 -3.81 -10.19
N ALA A 282 5.90 -2.57 -10.68
CA ALA A 282 5.64 -1.34 -9.93
C ALA A 282 4.47 -0.54 -10.54
N ILE A 283 3.49 -1.25 -11.12
CA ILE A 283 2.39 -0.72 -11.93
C ILE A 283 1.28 0.01 -11.14
N GLY A 284 1.33 -0.04 -9.81
CA GLY A 284 0.27 0.50 -8.95
C GLY A 284 -1.09 -0.18 -9.17
N ARG A 285 -2.18 0.46 -8.72
CA ARG A 285 -3.56 -0.06 -8.95
C ARG A 285 -4.46 0.87 -9.76
N ARG A 286 -4.00 2.10 -10.04
CA ARG A 286 -4.79 3.14 -10.71
C ARG A 286 -4.72 3.09 -12.24
N GLY A 287 -3.90 2.23 -12.84
CA GLY A 287 -3.62 2.26 -14.29
C GLY A 287 -4.86 2.11 -15.16
N SER A 288 -5.87 1.37 -14.72
CA SER A 288 -7.14 1.19 -15.44
C SER A 288 -8.31 1.38 -14.47
N PRO A 289 -8.83 2.61 -14.30
CA PRO A 289 -9.91 2.87 -13.36
C PRO A 289 -11.16 2.08 -13.77
N ARG A 290 -11.86 1.50 -12.78
CA ARG A 290 -13.19 0.93 -13.00
C ARG A 290 -14.15 2.08 -13.31
N LYS A 291 -14.58 2.16 -14.57
CA LYS A 291 -15.60 3.11 -15.03
C LYS A 291 -16.97 2.75 -14.47
N LEU A 292 -17.80 3.76 -14.22
CA LEU A 292 -19.17 3.64 -13.72
C LEU A 292 -20.17 3.23 -14.81
N GLY A 293 -19.84 3.44 -16.09
CA GLY A 293 -20.69 3.11 -17.23
C GLY A 293 -21.92 3.99 -17.35
N VAL A 294 -21.85 5.25 -16.88
CA VAL A 294 -23.01 6.16 -16.83
C VAL A 294 -22.95 7.23 -17.93
N PRO A 295 -24.10 7.75 -18.40
CA PRO A 295 -24.13 8.83 -19.38
C PRO A 295 -23.36 10.07 -18.89
N GLY A 296 -22.50 10.62 -19.75
CA GLY A 296 -21.66 11.79 -19.45
C GLY A 296 -20.35 11.48 -18.72
N GLU A 297 -20.02 10.21 -18.47
CA GLU A 297 -18.75 9.81 -17.83
C GLU A 297 -17.50 10.20 -18.63
N ASP A 298 -17.57 10.21 -19.97
CA ASP A 298 -16.45 10.59 -20.83
C ASP A 298 -16.36 12.11 -21.10
N ASN A 299 -17.26 12.92 -20.52
CA ASN A 299 -17.21 14.36 -20.66
C ASN A 299 -16.02 14.92 -19.88
N GLN A 300 -15.19 15.74 -20.52
CA GLN A 300 -14.10 16.44 -19.83
C GLN A 300 -14.67 17.38 -18.75
N LYS A 301 -14.05 17.34 -17.57
CA LYS A 301 -14.29 18.30 -16.48
C LYS A 301 -13.60 19.62 -16.74
#